data_AF-L7K0H3-F1
#
_entry.id   AF-L7K0H3-F1
#
_cell.length_a   1.000
_cell.length_b   1.000
_cell.length_c   1.000
_cell.angle_alpha   90.00
_cell.angle_beta   90.00
_cell.angle_gamma   90.00
#
_symmetry.space_group_name_H-M   'P 1'
#
loop_
_entity.id
_entity.type
_entity.pdbx_description
1 polymer ?
#
loop_
_entity_poly.entity_id
_entity_poly.type
_entity_poly.pdbx_seq_one_letter_code
_entity_poly.pdbx_strand_id
1 'polypeptide(L)'
;MTLFPSSGTFELLRSGDIIEKVTLINVRFYDSMITVPNNIQEITLKNIVLGRIGFWVFPEDIKKITLEKFSDHVQLNGFTQDEPLVGHFNDGTFCSYKSNENEQIELVFSNVYLAHGLYFHSNISRIVMSCVSIDPEFSLKFNEYITEVSLDDCTCNLCFKNLS
;
A
#
# COMPACT_ATOMS: atom_id res chain seq x y z
N MET A 1 -9.39 -22.36 -1.51
CA MET A 1 -9.39 -22.90 -0.12
C MET A 1 -9.58 -21.69 0.79
N THR A 2 -10.72 -21.57 1.48
CA THR A 2 -11.03 -20.42 2.33
C THR A 2 -10.30 -20.57 3.67
N LEU A 3 -9.20 -19.84 3.84
CA LEU A 3 -8.47 -19.75 5.10
C LEU A 3 -9.22 -18.79 6.02
N PHE A 4 -9.99 -19.33 6.98
CA PHE A 4 -10.52 -18.52 8.06
C PHE A 4 -9.39 -18.21 9.07
N PRO A 5 -9.28 -16.97 9.56
CA PRO A 5 -8.33 -16.59 10.61
C PRO A 5 -8.46 -17.48 11.85
N SER A 6 -7.34 -17.85 12.47
CA SER A 6 -7.30 -18.60 13.74
C SER A 6 -7.75 -17.77 14.95
N SER A 7 -7.75 -16.44 14.82
CA SER A 7 -8.32 -15.45 15.74
C SER A 7 -8.37 -14.10 14.99
N GLY A 8 -9.36 -13.26 15.28
CA GLY A 8 -9.48 -11.93 14.67
C GLY A 8 -10.93 -11.51 14.38
N THR A 9 -11.09 -10.25 13.97
CA THR A 9 -12.39 -9.68 13.57
C THR A 9 -12.42 -9.49 12.06
N PHE A 10 -13.55 -9.85 11.46
CA PHE A 10 -13.83 -9.64 10.05
C PHE A 10 -15.15 -8.89 9.90
N GLU A 11 -15.13 -7.81 9.13
CA GLU A 11 -16.29 -7.04 8.74
C GLU A 11 -16.34 -6.95 7.21
N LEU A 12 -17.52 -7.18 6.66
CA LEU A 12 -17.79 -7.05 5.23
C LEU A 12 -19.03 -6.19 5.06
N LEU A 13 -18.87 -5.03 4.43
CA LEU A 13 -19.97 -4.17 4.00
C LEU A 13 -20.18 -4.34 2.49
N ARG A 14 -21.40 -4.67 2.08
CA ARG A 14 -21.74 -4.97 0.69
C ARG A 14 -23.02 -4.24 0.29
N SER A 15 -23.03 -3.71 -0.92
CA SER A 15 -24.18 -3.07 -1.55
C SER A 15 -24.32 -3.59 -2.98
N GLY A 16 -25.34 -4.42 -3.23
CA GLY A 16 -25.52 -5.11 -4.51
C GLY A 16 -24.33 -6.03 -4.83
N ASP A 17 -23.69 -5.83 -5.98
CA ASP A 17 -22.54 -6.62 -6.44
C ASP A 17 -21.18 -6.04 -6.04
N ILE A 18 -21.19 -4.89 -5.35
CA ILE A 18 -20.00 -4.18 -4.91
C ILE A 18 -19.75 -4.49 -3.44
N ILE A 19 -18.50 -4.80 -3.11
CA ILE A 19 -18.03 -4.83 -1.74
C ILE A 19 -17.54 -3.42 -1.41
N GLU A 20 -18.32 -2.70 -0.61
CA GLU A 20 -17.99 -1.32 -0.24
C GLU A 20 -16.75 -1.29 0.65
N LYS A 21 -16.69 -2.20 1.63
CA LYS A 21 -15.59 -2.23 2.60
C LYS A 21 -15.31 -3.62 3.12
N VAL A 22 -14.03 -3.96 3.23
CA VAL A 22 -13.53 -5.11 3.99
C VAL A 22 -12.65 -4.60 5.14
N THR A 23 -12.93 -5.06 6.35
CA THR A 23 -12.08 -4.81 7.52
C THR A 23 -11.61 -6.13 8.12
N LEU A 24 -10.30 -6.27 8.31
CA LEU A 24 -9.69 -7.39 9.03
C LEU A 24 -8.82 -6.85 10.16
N ILE A 25 -8.99 -7.39 11.37
CA ILE A 25 -8.28 -6.94 12.57
C ILE A 25 -7.74 -8.15 13.35
N ASN A 26 -6.47 -8.08 13.76
CA ASN A 26 -5.80 -9.10 14.58
C ASN A 26 -5.76 -10.48 13.93
N VAL A 27 -5.59 -10.54 12.61
CA VAL A 27 -5.62 -11.78 11.84
C VAL A 27 -4.20 -12.20 11.49
N ARG A 28 -3.92 -13.49 11.70
CA ARG A 28 -2.71 -14.14 11.19
C ARG A 28 -3.06 -15.08 10.06
N PHE A 29 -2.36 -14.93 8.95
CA PHE A 29 -2.35 -15.90 7.87
C PHE A 29 -1.04 -16.69 7.95
N TYR A 30 -1.10 -17.95 7.55
CA TYR A 30 0.08 -18.81 7.48
C TYR A 30 0.23 -19.26 6.04
N ASP A 31 1.37 -18.90 5.44
CA ASP A 31 1.76 -19.29 4.07
C ASP A 31 0.66 -19.03 3.03
N SER A 32 0.11 -17.81 3.07
CA SER A 32 -1.00 -17.41 2.19
C SER A 32 -0.57 -16.41 1.13
N MET A 33 -0.93 -16.70 -0.12
CA MET A 33 -0.98 -15.72 -1.19
C MET A 33 -2.43 -15.28 -1.38
N ILE A 34 -2.70 -13.98 -1.20
CA ILE A 34 -4.06 -13.42 -1.30
C ILE A 34 -4.07 -12.36 -2.39
N THR A 35 -4.88 -12.60 -3.42
CA THR A 35 -5.21 -11.59 -4.43
C THR A 35 -6.55 -10.99 -4.07
N VAL A 36 -6.55 -9.68 -3.82
CA VAL A 36 -7.75 -8.92 -3.52
C VAL A 36 -8.56 -8.71 -4.82
N PRO A 37 -9.85 -9.07 -4.83
CA PRO A 37 -10.73 -8.84 -5.98
C PRO A 37 -10.93 -7.36 -6.33
N ASN A 38 -11.10 -7.07 -7.63
CA ASN A 38 -11.34 -5.70 -8.15
C ASN A 38 -12.69 -5.10 -7.73
N ASN A 39 -13.64 -5.89 -7.23
CA ASN A 39 -14.97 -5.40 -6.82
C ASN A 39 -15.01 -4.88 -5.37
N ILE A 40 -13.85 -4.74 -4.72
CA ILE A 40 -13.71 -4.16 -3.38
C ILE A 40 -13.26 -2.70 -3.51
N GLN A 41 -14.03 -1.79 -2.90
CA GLN A 41 -13.71 -0.35 -2.96
C GLN A 41 -12.76 0.09 -1.84
N GLU A 42 -12.94 -0.42 -0.63
CA GLU A 42 -12.11 -0.06 0.51
C GLU A 42 -11.62 -1.28 1.29
N ILE A 43 -10.36 -1.25 1.69
CA ILE A 43 -9.77 -2.26 2.58
C ILE A 43 -9.10 -1.62 3.77
N THR A 44 -9.38 -2.16 4.95
CA THR A 44 -8.69 -1.84 6.20
C THR A 44 -8.14 -3.12 6.83
N LEU A 45 -6.82 -3.22 6.93
CA LEU A 45 -6.08 -4.31 7.53
C LEU A 45 -5.33 -3.80 8.76
N LYS A 46 -5.68 -4.31 9.94
CA LYS A 46 -5.06 -3.88 11.21
C LYS A 46 -4.44 -5.05 11.96
N ASN A 47 -3.18 -4.92 12.36
CA ASN A 47 -2.44 -5.94 13.10
C ASN A 47 -2.50 -7.29 12.35
N ILE A 48 -2.01 -7.28 11.11
CA ILE A 48 -2.02 -8.45 10.21
C ILE A 48 -0.60 -8.99 10.08
N VAL A 49 -0.47 -10.31 10.13
CA VAL A 49 0.80 -11.02 9.93
C VAL A 49 0.58 -12.15 8.94
N LEU A 50 1.39 -12.22 7.87
CA LEU A 50 1.16 -13.20 6.80
C LEU A 50 2.00 -14.49 6.87
N GLY A 51 2.99 -14.57 7.75
CA GLY A 51 3.85 -15.75 7.88
C GLY A 51 4.81 -15.92 6.69
N ARG A 52 5.68 -16.93 6.72
CA ARG A 52 6.92 -16.97 5.91
C ARG A 52 6.76 -16.78 4.39
N ILE A 53 5.65 -17.18 3.79
CA ILE A 53 5.40 -17.07 2.33
C ILE A 53 4.21 -16.12 2.06
N GLY A 54 3.94 -15.21 2.99
CA GLY A 54 2.83 -14.30 2.95
C GLY A 54 2.97 -13.23 1.86
N PHE A 55 1.99 -13.15 0.96
CA PHE A 55 1.98 -12.10 -0.07
C PHE A 55 0.57 -11.64 -0.41
N TRP A 56 0.32 -10.33 -0.32
CA TRP A 56 -0.98 -9.75 -0.67
C TRP A 56 -0.89 -8.84 -1.88
N VAL A 57 -1.75 -9.08 -2.87
CA VAL A 57 -1.83 -8.30 -4.11
C VAL A 57 -3.12 -7.50 -4.09
N PHE A 58 -3.01 -6.17 -4.09
CA PHE A 58 -4.12 -5.22 -4.15
C PHE A 58 -4.38 -4.78 -5.58
N PRO A 59 -5.65 -4.60 -5.99
CA PRO A 59 -5.97 -4.20 -7.35
C PRO A 59 -5.68 -2.71 -7.57
N GLU A 60 -5.59 -2.30 -8.84
CA GLU A 60 -5.30 -0.92 -9.26
C GLU A 60 -6.43 0.06 -8.90
N ASP A 61 -7.68 -0.35 -9.07
CA ASP A 61 -8.85 0.55 -8.95
C ASP A 61 -9.41 0.67 -7.52
N ILE A 62 -8.70 0.18 -6.51
CA ILE A 62 -9.17 0.27 -5.12
C ILE A 62 -9.12 1.73 -4.65
N LYS A 63 -10.26 2.22 -4.13
CA LYS A 63 -10.40 3.64 -3.76
C LYS A 63 -9.60 3.99 -2.51
N LYS A 64 -9.50 3.04 -1.58
CA LYS A 64 -8.84 3.26 -0.29
C LYS A 64 -8.22 1.97 0.24
N ILE A 65 -6.95 2.08 0.60
CA ILE A 65 -6.23 1.03 1.33
C ILE A 65 -5.76 1.62 2.65
N THR A 66 -5.93 0.88 3.73
CA THR A 66 -5.37 1.20 5.04
C THR A 66 -4.76 -0.06 5.63
N LEU A 67 -3.43 -0.09 5.72
CA LEU A 67 -2.64 -1.08 6.42
C LEU A 67 -2.12 -0.42 7.70
N GLU A 68 -2.36 -1.01 8.86
CA GLU A 68 -1.91 -0.50 10.16
C GLU A 68 -1.31 -1.66 10.95
N LYS A 69 -0.05 -1.54 11.37
CA LYS A 69 0.70 -2.65 11.99
C LYS A 69 0.65 -3.90 11.11
N PHE A 70 0.88 -3.71 9.83
CA PHE A 70 0.98 -4.79 8.88
C PHE A 70 2.40 -5.32 8.88
N SER A 71 2.54 -6.62 8.93
CA SER A 71 3.82 -7.30 8.81
C SER A 71 3.75 -8.25 7.63
N ASP A 72 4.86 -8.31 6.89
CA ASP A 72 5.10 -9.11 5.67
C ASP A 72 4.90 -8.37 4.33
N HIS A 73 4.95 -9.10 3.22
CA HIS A 73 5.03 -8.55 1.87
C HIS A 73 3.66 -8.16 1.29
N VAL A 74 3.63 -7.01 0.61
CA VAL A 74 2.48 -6.55 -0.19
C VAL A 74 2.92 -6.07 -1.57
N GLN A 75 2.01 -6.21 -2.53
CA GLN A 75 2.05 -5.59 -3.83
C GLN A 75 0.83 -4.70 -3.99
N LEU A 76 1.08 -3.42 -4.23
CA LEU A 76 0.09 -2.37 -4.36
C LEU A 76 0.11 -1.87 -5.81
N ASN A 77 -0.88 -2.29 -6.60
CA ASN A 77 -1.02 -1.87 -8.00
C ASN A 77 -1.65 -0.46 -8.08
N GLY A 78 -1.40 0.26 -9.17
CA GLY A 78 -2.05 1.55 -9.46
C GLY A 78 -1.41 2.80 -8.85
N PHE A 79 -0.27 2.68 -8.16
CA PHE A 79 0.44 3.82 -7.57
C PHE A 79 1.71 4.24 -8.33
N THR A 80 2.19 3.40 -9.25
CA THR A 80 3.48 3.52 -9.94
C THR A 80 3.35 3.17 -11.42
N GLN A 81 4.09 3.86 -12.30
CA GLN A 81 3.91 3.83 -13.77
C GLN A 81 4.41 2.54 -14.44
N ASP A 82 5.53 2.00 -13.98
CA ASP A 82 6.24 0.93 -14.69
C ASP A 82 5.94 -0.45 -14.08
N GLU A 83 6.00 -0.52 -12.75
CA GLU A 83 5.87 -1.76 -11.97
C GLU A 83 5.06 -1.50 -10.70
N PRO A 84 4.35 -2.50 -10.15
CA PRO A 84 3.63 -2.38 -8.89
C PRO A 84 4.53 -2.00 -7.72
N LEU A 85 4.05 -1.20 -6.78
CA LEU A 85 4.78 -0.94 -5.53
C LEU A 85 4.83 -2.23 -4.72
N VAL A 86 6.03 -2.78 -4.50
CA VAL A 86 6.25 -3.96 -3.65
C VAL A 86 7.03 -3.55 -2.41
N GLY A 87 6.45 -3.80 -1.25
CA GLY A 87 7.03 -3.46 0.04
C GLY A 87 7.01 -4.63 1.00
N HIS A 88 8.09 -4.77 1.78
CA HIS A 88 8.16 -5.63 2.95
C HIS A 88 7.97 -4.78 4.20
N PHE A 89 6.84 -5.00 4.88
CA PHE A 89 6.44 -4.22 6.04
C PHE A 89 6.88 -4.92 7.32
N ASN A 90 7.35 -4.13 8.30
CA ASN A 90 7.68 -4.61 9.64
C ASN A 90 6.89 -3.80 10.67
N ASP A 91 5.72 -4.32 11.05
CA ASP A 91 4.70 -3.58 11.79
C ASP A 91 4.43 -2.18 11.20
N GLY A 92 4.41 -2.14 9.87
CA GLY A 92 4.33 -0.91 9.09
C GLY A 92 2.92 -0.43 8.83
N THR A 93 2.86 0.77 8.25
CA THR A 93 1.62 1.44 7.87
C THR A 93 1.65 1.76 6.39
N PHE A 94 0.53 1.60 5.69
CA PHE A 94 0.32 2.15 4.36
C PHE A 94 -1.10 2.69 4.28
N CYS A 95 -1.27 3.91 3.84
CA CYS A 95 -2.57 4.48 3.57
C CYS A 95 -2.57 5.15 2.21
N SER A 96 -3.58 4.84 1.40
CA SER A 96 -3.93 5.62 0.22
C SER A 96 -5.26 6.31 0.44
N TYR A 97 -5.29 7.62 0.22
CA TYR A 97 -6.51 8.42 0.29
C TYR A 97 -6.71 9.14 -1.03
N LYS A 98 -7.89 8.98 -1.63
CA LYS A 98 -8.30 9.78 -2.78
C LYS A 98 -8.97 11.06 -2.26
N SER A 99 -8.42 12.22 -2.62
CA SER A 99 -9.05 13.52 -2.36
C SER A 99 -10.34 13.64 -3.16
N ASN A 100 -11.40 14.13 -2.52
CA ASN A 100 -12.74 14.24 -3.11
C ASN A 100 -12.82 15.26 -4.26
N GLU A 101 -11.85 16.17 -4.38
CA GLU A 101 -11.96 17.32 -5.29
C GLU A 101 -11.29 17.08 -6.65
N ASN A 102 -10.15 16.36 -6.70
CA ASN A 102 -9.29 16.30 -7.91
C ASN A 102 -8.85 14.89 -8.31
N GLU A 103 -9.45 13.85 -7.73
CA GLU A 103 -9.00 12.45 -7.90
C GLU A 103 -7.54 12.17 -7.51
N GLN A 104 -6.87 13.14 -6.90
CA GLN A 104 -5.50 13.04 -6.46
C GLN A 104 -5.39 12.10 -5.27
N ILE A 105 -4.31 11.32 -5.25
CA ILE A 105 -4.03 10.34 -4.22
C ILE A 105 -2.91 10.88 -3.32
N GLU A 106 -3.13 10.75 -2.02
CA GLU A 106 -2.10 10.92 -0.99
C GLU A 106 -1.63 9.54 -0.53
N LEU A 107 -0.31 9.36 -0.45
CA LEU A 107 0.32 8.14 0.02
C LEU A 107 1.05 8.42 1.33
N VAL A 108 0.75 7.61 2.35
CA VAL A 108 1.45 7.63 3.64
C VAL A 108 1.93 6.22 3.93
N PHE A 109 3.22 6.03 4.16
CA PHE A 109 3.71 4.72 4.59
C PHE A 109 4.93 4.77 5.50
N SER A 110 5.04 3.76 6.36
CA SER A 110 6.08 3.70 7.37
C SER A 110 6.54 2.28 7.70
N ASN A 111 7.78 2.16 8.21
CA ASN A 111 8.44 0.90 8.56
C ASN A 111 8.39 -0.12 7.42
N VAL A 112 8.90 0.30 6.27
CA VAL A 112 8.87 -0.44 5.01
C VAL A 112 10.25 -0.53 4.39
N TYR A 113 10.57 -1.71 3.88
CA TYR A 113 11.64 -1.89 2.91
C TYR A 113 11.06 -2.05 1.50
N LEU A 114 11.50 -1.22 0.55
CA LEU A 114 11.13 -1.30 -0.86
C LEU A 114 12.25 -1.98 -1.65
N ALA A 115 11.89 -3.05 -2.35
CA ALA A 115 12.85 -3.91 -3.05
C ALA A 115 13.21 -3.40 -4.47
N HIS A 116 12.58 -2.33 -4.94
CA HIS A 116 12.82 -1.74 -6.26
C HIS A 116 12.54 -0.23 -6.25
N GLY A 117 12.90 0.44 -7.34
CA GLY A 117 12.71 1.87 -7.51
C GLY A 117 11.28 2.21 -7.89
N LEU A 118 10.71 3.24 -7.27
CA LEU A 118 9.33 3.65 -7.54
C LEU A 118 9.30 4.85 -8.48
N TYR A 119 8.47 4.78 -9.52
CA TYR A 119 8.10 5.93 -10.33
C TYR A 119 6.61 6.19 -10.21
N PHE A 120 6.23 7.17 -9.40
CA PHE A 120 4.83 7.40 -9.04
C PHE A 120 3.99 7.87 -10.24
N HIS A 121 2.73 7.44 -10.26
CA HIS A 121 1.75 7.94 -11.24
C HIS A 121 1.48 9.43 -11.09
N SER A 122 0.96 10.06 -12.14
CA SER A 122 0.61 11.48 -12.17
C SER A 122 -0.60 11.87 -11.31
N ASN A 123 -1.39 10.88 -10.87
CA ASN A 123 -2.48 11.10 -9.92
C ASN A 123 -1.99 11.18 -8.46
N ILE A 124 -0.72 10.88 -8.16
CA ILE A 124 -0.14 11.04 -6.82
C ILE A 124 0.26 12.50 -6.62
N SER A 125 -0.29 13.13 -5.57
CA SER A 125 -0.01 14.55 -5.26
C SER A 125 0.86 14.72 -4.01
N ARG A 126 0.79 13.78 -3.07
CA ARG A 126 1.48 13.86 -1.80
C ARG A 126 2.04 12.52 -1.36
N ILE A 127 3.27 12.54 -0.89
CA ILE A 127 3.96 11.35 -0.40
C ILE A 127 4.57 11.66 0.97
N VAL A 128 4.20 10.87 1.97
CA VAL A 128 4.76 10.93 3.32
C VAL A 128 5.36 9.57 3.67
N MET A 129 6.65 9.56 3.98
CA MET A 129 7.41 8.36 4.33
C MET A 129 8.12 8.53 5.68
N SER A 130 8.04 7.52 6.54
CA SER A 130 8.75 7.48 7.82
C SER A 130 9.38 6.11 8.09
N CYS A 131 10.67 6.04 8.43
CA CYS A 131 11.40 4.77 8.61
C CYS A 131 11.29 3.86 7.37
N VAL A 132 11.49 4.44 6.19
CA VAL A 132 11.44 3.72 4.90
C VAL A 132 12.85 3.53 4.36
N SER A 133 13.19 2.29 4.02
CA SER A 133 14.44 1.95 3.34
C SER A 133 14.15 1.46 1.94
N ILE A 134 15.04 1.80 1.01
CA ILE A 134 15.00 1.31 -0.37
C ILE A 134 16.33 0.66 -0.62
N ASP A 135 16.30 -0.42 -1.40
CA ASP A 135 17.51 -1.01 -1.90
C ASP A 135 18.43 0.07 -2.54
N PRO A 136 19.71 0.18 -2.13
CA PRO A 136 20.61 1.25 -2.56
C PRO A 136 20.85 1.34 -4.06
N GLU A 137 20.57 0.30 -4.83
CA GLU A 137 20.71 0.31 -6.30
C GLU A 137 19.55 1.04 -6.98
N PHE A 138 18.48 1.35 -6.25
CA PHE A 138 17.27 1.93 -6.79
C PHE A 138 17.01 3.36 -6.29
N SER A 139 16.03 4.03 -6.89
CA SER A 139 15.68 5.42 -6.58
C SER A 139 14.18 5.63 -6.60
N LEU A 140 13.72 6.61 -5.81
CA LEU A 140 12.38 7.19 -5.92
C LEU A 140 12.39 8.29 -6.97
N LYS A 141 11.47 8.21 -7.93
CA LYS A 141 11.30 9.19 -8.99
C LYS A 141 10.02 9.99 -8.78
N PHE A 142 10.17 11.30 -8.62
CA PHE A 142 9.08 12.25 -8.48
C PHE A 142 8.84 13.01 -9.78
N ASN A 143 7.57 13.24 -10.09
CA ASN A 143 7.11 13.98 -11.26
C ASN A 143 6.51 15.34 -10.83
N GLU A 144 6.20 16.19 -11.81
CA GLU A 144 5.65 17.54 -11.62
C GLU A 144 4.28 17.61 -10.90
N TYR A 145 3.55 16.50 -10.79
CA TYR A 145 2.23 16.45 -10.14
C TYR A 145 2.31 16.31 -8.61
N ILE A 146 3.49 15.93 -8.10
CA ILE A 146 3.72 15.74 -6.67
C ILE A 146 4.06 17.10 -6.05
N THR A 147 3.13 17.63 -5.28
CA THR A 147 3.22 18.95 -4.64
C THR A 147 3.91 18.90 -3.28
N GLU A 148 3.92 17.75 -2.62
CA GLU A 148 4.53 17.59 -1.28
C GLU A 148 5.20 16.21 -1.13
N VAL A 149 6.45 16.23 -0.65
CA VAL A 149 7.19 15.05 -0.24
C VAL A 149 7.73 15.29 1.17
N SER A 150 7.41 14.40 2.10
CA SER A 150 7.92 14.41 3.48
C SER A 150 8.62 13.08 3.78
N LEU A 151 9.88 13.16 4.22
CA LEU A 151 10.73 12.01 4.52
C LEU A 151 11.25 12.15 5.96
N ASP A 152 11.07 11.12 6.76
CA ASP A 152 11.56 11.04 8.14
C ASP A 152 12.26 9.70 8.36
N ASP A 153 13.53 9.73 8.78
CA ASP A 153 14.34 8.51 8.99
C ASP A 153 14.34 7.54 7.77
N CYS A 154 14.44 8.10 6.56
CA CYS A 154 14.45 7.32 5.32
C CYS A 154 15.86 7.09 4.78
N THR A 155 16.11 5.89 4.24
CA THR A 155 17.34 5.56 3.48
C THR A 155 16.98 5.28 2.03
N CYS A 156 17.22 6.24 1.14
CA CYS A 156 16.85 6.14 -0.28
C CYS A 156 17.64 7.10 -1.17
N ASN A 157 17.74 6.77 -2.46
CA ASN A 157 18.14 7.72 -3.49
C ASN A 157 16.91 8.44 -4.04
N LEU A 158 17.01 9.75 -4.25
CA LEU A 158 15.92 10.58 -4.78
C LEU A 158 16.26 11.08 -6.18
N CYS A 159 15.29 11.03 -7.09
CA CYS A 159 15.37 11.56 -8.44
C CYS A 159 14.15 12.46 -8.69
N PHE A 160 14.41 13.72 -9.01
CA PHE A 160 13.37 14.68 -9.34
C PHE A 160 13.40 14.96 -10.84
N LYS A 161 12.28 14.71 -11.53
CA LYS A 161 12.16 14.92 -12.98
C LYS A 161 11.16 16.04 -13.25
N ASN A 162 11.53 16.95 -14.15
CA ASN A 162 10.66 18.05 -14.62
C ASN A 162 10.09 18.95 -13.50
N LEU A 163 10.88 19.26 -12.47
CA LEU A 163 10.54 20.34 -11.54
C LEU A 163 10.79 21.70 -12.23
N SER A 164 9.89 22.11 -13.12
CA SER A 164 9.96 23.40 -13.83
C SER A 164 8.78 24.28 -13.48
#